data_AF-A0A1D8AER6-F1
#
_entry.id   AF-A0A1D8AER6-F1
#
_cell.length_a   1.000
_cell.length_b   1.000
_cell.length_c   1.000
_cell.angle_alpha   90.00
_cell.angle_beta   90.00
_cell.angle_gamma   90.00
#
_symmetry.space_group_name_H-M   'P 1'
#
loop_
_entity.id
_entity.type
_entity.pdbx_description
1 polymer ?
#
loop_
_entity_poly.entity_id
_entity_poly.type
_entity_poly.pdbx_seq_one_letter_code
_entity_poly.pdbx_strand_id
1 'polypeptide(L)'
;MNAVRALRRVRAIGHDDSLVDAISACQGACEPDRDIDSRIALAVFPALRSLTVIAPGVWLQDDGSHVRALLYTATCRAAAMLVPPGYWIEAGPEGTTVVGELGQWTAHHPVGAIALCMAALYARRAELSYAH
;
A
#
# COMPACT_ATOMS: atom_id res chain seq x y z
N MET A 1 -10.90 -33.96 -22.41
CA MET A 1 -11.04 -33.27 -21.12
C MET A 1 -9.73 -33.39 -20.36
N ASN A 2 -9.02 -32.28 -20.16
CA ASN A 2 -8.36 -31.91 -18.89
C ASN A 2 -7.60 -30.61 -19.08
N ALA A 3 -8.07 -29.58 -18.38
CA ALA A 3 -7.65 -28.20 -18.52
C ALA A 3 -6.21 -28.01 -18.04
N VAL A 4 -5.35 -27.54 -18.94
CA VAL A 4 -4.04 -27.00 -18.62
C VAL A 4 -4.29 -25.74 -17.78
N ARG A 5 -4.13 -25.86 -16.45
CA ARG A 5 -4.12 -24.73 -15.52
C ARG A 5 -3.07 -23.73 -16.00
N ALA A 6 -3.52 -22.62 -16.57
CA ALA A 6 -2.70 -21.48 -16.89
C ALA A 6 -2.17 -20.87 -15.58
N LEU A 7 -1.02 -21.36 -15.13
CA LEU A 7 -0.18 -20.64 -14.17
C LEU A 7 0.28 -19.37 -14.86
N ARG A 8 -0.47 -18.28 -14.69
CA ARG A 8 0.04 -16.93 -14.92
C ARG A 8 1.27 -16.80 -14.03
N ARG A 9 2.46 -16.95 -14.63
CA ARG A 9 3.69 -16.40 -14.06
C ARG A 9 3.42 -14.91 -13.88
N VAL A 10 3.07 -14.52 -12.67
CA VAL A 10 3.13 -13.12 -12.25
C VAL A 10 4.57 -12.71 -12.54
N ARG A 11 4.77 -11.88 -13.58
CA ARG A 11 6.05 -11.19 -13.80
C ARG A 11 6.47 -10.66 -12.43
N ALA A 12 7.72 -10.79 -12.03
CA ALA A 12 8.23 -10.08 -10.87
C ALA A 12 7.92 -8.60 -11.11
N ILE A 13 6.85 -8.11 -10.48
CA ILE A 13 6.42 -6.73 -10.56
C ILE A 13 7.52 -5.95 -9.83
N GLY A 14 8.10 -4.94 -10.48
CA GLY A 14 9.08 -4.09 -9.82
C GLY A 14 8.51 -3.52 -8.52
N HIS A 15 9.35 -3.19 -7.56
CA HIS A 15 8.89 -2.58 -6.32
C HIS A 15 8.13 -1.26 -6.60
N ASP A 16 8.61 -0.48 -7.56
CA ASP A 16 7.94 0.72 -8.08
C ASP A 16 6.57 0.42 -8.71
N ASP A 17 6.51 -0.57 -9.62
CA ASP A 17 5.26 -1.01 -10.25
C ASP A 17 4.20 -1.43 -9.20
N SER A 18 4.64 -1.98 -8.06
CA SER A 18 3.74 -2.39 -6.97
C SER A 18 3.14 -1.21 -6.21
N LEU A 19 3.92 -0.13 -6.01
CA LEU A 19 3.39 1.11 -5.44
C LEU A 19 2.42 1.79 -6.39
N VAL A 20 2.71 1.79 -7.69
CA VAL A 20 1.79 2.32 -8.71
C VAL A 20 0.45 1.59 -8.69
N ASP A 21 0.45 0.25 -8.63
CA ASP A 21 -0.79 -0.53 -8.53
C ASP A 21 -1.57 -0.23 -7.24
N ALA A 22 -0.89 -0.12 -6.10
CA ALA A 22 -1.53 0.22 -4.83
C ALA A 22 -2.15 1.63 -4.85
N ILE A 23 -1.45 2.61 -5.44
CA ILE A 23 -1.96 3.97 -5.62
C ILE A 23 -3.20 3.96 -6.52
N SER A 24 -3.15 3.28 -7.67
CA SER A 24 -4.30 3.18 -8.58
C SER A 24 -5.49 2.49 -7.93
N ALA A 25 -5.25 1.48 -7.08
CA ALA A 25 -6.31 0.84 -6.30
C ALA A 25 -6.95 1.83 -5.31
N CYS A 26 -6.15 2.64 -4.59
CA CYS A 26 -6.68 3.68 -3.71
C CYS A 26 -7.49 4.75 -4.47
N GLN A 27 -7.05 5.17 -5.66
CA GLN A 27 -7.75 6.15 -6.49
C GLN A 27 -9.12 5.66 -6.95
N GLY A 28 -9.26 4.35 -7.20
CA GLY A 28 -10.52 3.73 -7.62
C GLY A 28 -11.42 3.29 -6.47
N ALA A 29 -11.00 3.46 -5.21
CA ALA A 29 -11.77 3.05 -4.05
C ALA A 29 -12.92 4.04 -3.79
N CYS A 30 -14.09 3.53 -3.41
CA CYS A 30 -15.18 4.36 -2.88
C CYS A 30 -15.27 4.29 -1.35
N GLU A 31 -14.78 3.19 -0.77
CA GLU A 31 -14.87 2.85 0.64
C GLU A 31 -13.65 2.03 1.08
N PRO A 32 -13.41 1.83 2.39
CA PRO A 32 -12.33 0.98 2.88
C PRO A 32 -12.43 -0.46 2.38
N ASP A 33 -11.29 -1.04 1.98
CA ASP A 33 -11.25 -2.35 1.33
C ASP A 33 -10.00 -3.15 1.76
N ARG A 34 -10.21 -4.40 2.16
CA ARG A 34 -9.17 -5.33 2.61
C ARG A 34 -8.28 -5.84 1.47
N ASP A 35 -8.78 -5.94 0.25
CA ASP A 35 -7.96 -6.27 -0.91
C ASP A 35 -7.01 -5.13 -1.25
N ILE A 36 -7.46 -3.88 -1.10
CA ILE A 36 -6.60 -2.70 -1.25
C ILE A 36 -5.55 -2.68 -0.13
N ASP A 37 -5.94 -2.91 1.12
CA ASP A 37 -4.99 -3.01 2.25
C ASP A 37 -3.91 -4.09 2.00
N SER A 38 -4.30 -5.22 1.39
CA SER A 38 -3.38 -6.29 0.99
C SER A 38 -2.37 -5.83 -0.06
N ARG A 39 -2.83 -5.10 -1.10
CA ARG A 39 -1.95 -4.55 -2.14
C ARG A 39 -0.98 -3.52 -1.57
N ILE A 40 -1.45 -2.64 -0.69
CA ILE A 40 -0.61 -1.67 0.02
C ILE A 40 0.48 -2.39 0.82
N ALA A 41 0.10 -3.40 1.62
CA ALA A 41 1.07 -4.17 2.40
C ALA A 41 2.13 -4.85 1.53
N LEU A 42 1.73 -5.47 0.40
CA LEU A 42 2.66 -6.11 -0.54
C LEU A 42 3.54 -5.12 -1.31
N ALA A 43 3.07 -3.88 -1.49
CA ALA A 43 3.84 -2.81 -2.07
C ALA A 43 4.89 -2.29 -1.09
N VAL A 44 4.54 -2.08 0.19
CA VAL A 44 5.44 -1.53 1.20
C VAL A 44 6.38 -2.59 1.82
N PHE A 45 5.90 -3.82 1.98
CA PHE A 45 6.64 -4.94 2.58
C PHE A 45 6.74 -6.11 1.58
N PRO A 46 7.65 -6.02 0.59
CA PRO A 46 7.72 -7.01 -0.50
C PRO A 46 8.06 -8.43 -0.01
N ALA A 47 8.67 -8.58 1.16
CA ALA A 47 8.93 -9.89 1.78
C ALA A 47 7.64 -10.70 2.03
N LEU A 48 6.48 -10.05 2.18
CA LEU A 48 5.20 -10.76 2.33
C LEU A 48 4.83 -11.61 1.11
N ARG A 49 5.43 -11.36 -0.07
CA ARG A 49 5.19 -12.15 -1.29
C ARG A 49 5.72 -13.57 -1.21
N SER A 50 6.65 -13.87 -0.30
CA SER A 50 7.14 -15.23 -0.09
C SER A 50 6.24 -16.06 0.82
N LEU A 51 5.25 -15.43 1.48
CA LEU A 51 4.37 -16.09 2.42
C LEU A 51 3.09 -16.61 1.74
N THR A 52 2.49 -17.64 2.32
CA THR A 52 1.24 -18.21 1.81
C THR A 52 0.07 -17.29 2.14
N VAL A 53 -0.67 -16.84 1.12
CA VAL A 53 -1.90 -16.05 1.29
C VAL A 53 -3.03 -16.97 1.74
N ILE A 54 -3.68 -16.64 2.86
CA ILE A 54 -4.83 -17.39 3.38
C ILE A 54 -6.14 -16.59 3.37
N ALA A 55 -6.06 -15.26 3.35
CA ALA A 55 -7.18 -14.34 3.15
C ALA A 55 -6.65 -12.98 2.69
N PRO A 56 -7.50 -12.05 2.19
CA PRO A 56 -7.10 -10.68 1.89
C PRO A 56 -6.36 -9.99 3.05
N GLY A 57 -5.09 -9.67 2.82
CA GLY A 57 -4.23 -9.05 3.83
C GLY A 57 -3.87 -9.97 5.00
N VAL A 58 -3.89 -11.29 4.82
CA VAL A 58 -3.47 -12.28 5.83
C VAL A 58 -2.56 -13.33 5.20
N TRP A 59 -1.38 -13.49 5.79
CA TRP A 59 -0.36 -14.42 5.36
C TRP A 59 0.01 -15.39 6.48
N LEU A 60 0.29 -16.64 6.11
CA LEU A 60 0.80 -17.69 6.99
C LEU A 60 2.34 -17.72 6.96
N GLN A 61 2.95 -17.72 8.14
CA GLN A 61 4.39 -17.89 8.34
C GLN A 61 4.78 -19.37 8.47
N ASP A 62 6.06 -19.68 8.31
CA ASP A 62 6.60 -21.05 8.38
C ASP A 62 6.44 -21.69 9.77
N ASP A 63 6.39 -20.87 10.83
CA ASP A 63 6.14 -21.32 12.21
C ASP A 63 4.64 -21.55 12.52
N GLY A 64 3.76 -21.37 11.53
CA GLY A 64 2.31 -21.49 11.65
C GLY A 64 1.61 -20.25 12.21
N SER A 65 2.35 -19.17 12.53
CA SER A 65 1.75 -17.89 12.92
C SER A 65 1.26 -17.08 11.72
N HIS A 66 0.49 -16.02 11.98
CA HIS A 66 -0.09 -15.18 10.93
C HIS A 66 0.42 -13.74 10.98
N VAL A 67 0.68 -13.17 9.81
CA VAL A 67 0.88 -11.74 9.62
C VAL A 67 -0.38 -11.15 9.00
N ARG A 68 -0.81 -9.98 9.48
CA ARG A 68 -2.00 -9.28 8.99
C ARG A 68 -1.64 -7.88 8.55
N ALA A 69 -2.09 -7.50 7.35
CA ALA A 69 -2.07 -6.11 6.91
C ALA A 69 -2.92 -5.28 7.86
N LEU A 70 -2.44 -4.09 8.23
CA LEU A 70 -3.23 -3.14 8.97
C LEU A 70 -4.45 -2.69 8.13
N LEU A 71 -5.43 -2.07 8.78
CA LEU A 71 -6.63 -1.53 8.14
C LEU A 71 -6.32 -0.15 7.54
N TYR A 72 -5.40 -0.09 6.58
CA TYR A 72 -4.84 1.15 6.03
C TYR A 72 -5.94 2.06 5.49
N THR A 73 -6.81 1.52 4.65
CA THR A 73 -7.90 2.27 4.00
C THR A 73 -9.04 2.62 4.96
N ALA A 74 -9.13 1.98 6.13
CA ALA A 74 -10.22 2.21 7.08
C ALA A 74 -9.88 3.20 8.21
N THR A 75 -8.61 3.33 8.59
CA THR A 75 -8.22 4.16 9.74
C THR A 75 -7.00 5.01 9.44
N CYS A 76 -7.06 6.31 9.77
CA CYS A 76 -5.91 7.19 9.62
C CYS A 76 -4.71 6.73 10.46
N ARG A 77 -4.95 6.07 11.61
CA ARG A 77 -3.88 5.50 12.44
C ARG A 77 -3.10 4.40 11.71
N ALA A 78 -3.79 3.50 10.99
CA ALA A 78 -3.12 2.49 10.17
C ALA A 78 -2.44 3.13 8.95
N ALA A 79 -3.12 4.02 8.24
CA ALA A 79 -2.56 4.73 7.09
C ALA A 79 -1.30 5.54 7.45
N ALA A 80 -1.25 6.14 8.66
CA ALA A 80 -0.08 6.87 9.14
C ALA A 80 1.17 5.98 9.26
N MET A 81 1.03 4.66 9.45
CA MET A 81 2.16 3.73 9.44
C MET A 81 2.81 3.58 8.06
N LEU A 82 2.15 4.07 7.01
CA LEU A 82 2.71 4.12 5.65
C LEU A 82 3.58 5.36 5.45
N VAL A 83 3.51 6.38 6.29
CA VAL A 83 4.35 7.58 6.14
C VAL A 83 5.82 7.19 6.28
N PRO A 84 6.71 7.64 5.37
CA PRO A 84 8.13 7.32 5.49
C PRO A 84 8.76 7.87 6.78
N PRO A 85 9.82 7.22 7.30
CA PRO A 85 10.57 7.75 8.44
C PRO A 85 11.09 9.18 8.16
N GLY A 86 10.92 10.09 9.12
CA GLY A 86 11.35 11.49 8.99
C GLY A 86 10.32 12.41 8.31
N TYR A 87 9.20 11.87 7.83
CA TYR A 87 8.11 12.63 7.23
C TYR A 87 7.00 12.87 8.26
N TRP A 88 6.19 13.91 8.05
CA TRP A 88 5.04 14.22 8.91
C TRP A 88 3.77 14.46 8.09
N ILE A 89 2.64 14.42 8.78
CA ILE A 89 1.30 14.59 8.19
C ILE A 89 0.82 16.00 8.48
N GLU A 90 0.39 16.71 7.45
CA GLU A 90 -0.31 17.98 7.57
C GLU A 90 -1.76 17.81 7.09
N ALA A 91 -2.70 18.24 7.93
CA ALA A 91 -4.11 18.31 7.56
C ALA A 91 -4.43 19.74 7.14
N GLY A 92 -4.92 19.92 5.91
CA GLY A 92 -5.29 21.21 5.37
C GLY A 92 -6.63 21.17 4.60
N PRO A 93 -7.13 22.35 4.19
CA PRO A 93 -8.34 22.43 3.35
C PRO A 93 -8.14 21.74 1.99
N GLU A 94 -6.90 21.69 1.52
CA GLU A 94 -6.46 21.01 0.29
C GLU A 94 -6.25 19.50 0.48
N GLY A 95 -6.86 18.88 1.50
CA GLY A 95 -6.76 17.45 1.74
C GLY A 95 -5.61 17.03 2.67
N THR A 96 -5.20 15.78 2.55
CA THR A 96 -4.15 15.19 3.40
C THR A 96 -2.80 15.31 2.70
N THR A 97 -1.85 15.95 3.36
CA THR A 97 -0.48 16.14 2.85
C THR A 97 0.51 15.36 3.71
N VAL A 98 1.43 14.67 3.05
CA VAL A 98 2.63 14.10 3.67
C VAL A 98 3.82 14.95 3.23
N VAL A 99 4.59 15.45 4.19
CA VAL A 99 5.73 16.35 3.95
C VAL A 99 7.02 15.69 4.45
N GLY A 100 8.10 15.82 3.68
CA GLY A 100 9.43 15.36 4.06
C GLY A 100 10.52 16.05 3.25
N GLU A 101 11.75 15.56 3.39
CA GLU A 101 12.93 16.20 2.77
C GLU A 101 12.84 16.27 1.24
N LEU A 102 12.26 15.27 0.59
CA LEU A 102 12.15 15.20 -0.87
C LEU A 102 10.96 16.01 -1.43
N GLY A 103 10.15 16.66 -0.58
CA GLY A 103 9.02 17.48 -0.99
C GLY A 103 7.73 17.24 -0.20
N GLN A 104 6.60 17.53 -0.84
CA GLN A 104 5.27 17.39 -0.27
C GLN A 104 4.34 16.69 -1.26
N TRP A 105 3.51 15.76 -0.75
CA TRP A 105 2.56 15.00 -1.55
C TRP A 105 1.18 15.12 -0.93
N THR A 106 0.27 15.72 -1.68
CA THR A 106 -1.11 15.95 -1.25
C THR A 106 -2.05 15.02 -2.00
N ALA A 107 -3.01 14.46 -1.28
CA ALA A 107 -4.04 13.62 -1.87
C ALA A 107 -5.43 13.92 -1.29
N HIS A 108 -6.42 13.72 -2.14
CA HIS A 108 -7.82 14.02 -1.86
C HIS A 108 -8.66 12.75 -1.99
N HIS A 109 -9.48 12.48 -0.99
CA HIS A 109 -10.45 11.41 -1.00
C HIS A 109 -11.54 11.68 0.06
N PRO A 110 -12.82 11.32 -0.17
CA PRO A 110 -13.88 11.47 0.84
C PRO A 110 -13.59 10.72 2.14
N VAL A 111 -12.90 9.58 2.05
CA VAL A 111 -12.38 8.83 3.19
C VAL A 111 -10.95 9.27 3.49
N GLY A 112 -10.76 9.95 4.63
CA GLY A 112 -9.45 10.53 5.01
C GLY A 112 -8.31 9.50 5.13
N ALA A 113 -8.61 8.27 5.54
CA ALA A 113 -7.61 7.20 5.60
C ALA A 113 -7.07 6.82 4.21
N ILE A 114 -7.93 6.81 3.19
CA ILE A 114 -7.54 6.54 1.80
C ILE A 114 -6.75 7.72 1.22
N ALA A 115 -7.14 8.97 1.53
CA ALA A 115 -6.35 10.15 1.18
C ALA A 115 -4.93 10.05 1.76
N LEU A 116 -4.81 9.69 3.05
CA LEU A 116 -3.51 9.51 3.70
C LEU A 116 -2.70 8.35 3.09
N CYS A 117 -3.36 7.23 2.72
CA CYS A 117 -2.68 6.13 2.01
C CYS A 117 -2.05 6.63 0.70
N MET A 118 -2.81 7.36 -0.12
CA MET A 118 -2.28 7.90 -1.39
C MET A 118 -1.11 8.85 -1.18
N ALA A 119 -1.23 9.83 -0.27
CA ALA A 119 -0.16 10.78 0.02
C ALA A 119 1.13 10.08 0.50
N ALA A 120 0.99 9.11 1.42
CA ALA A 120 2.11 8.33 1.91
C ALA A 120 2.75 7.43 0.84
N LEU A 121 1.95 6.83 -0.04
CA LEU A 121 2.46 6.00 -1.14
C LEU A 121 3.18 6.83 -2.20
N TYR A 122 2.71 8.04 -2.52
CA TYR A 122 3.45 8.96 -3.39
C TYR A 122 4.82 9.33 -2.80
N ALA A 123 4.87 9.63 -1.50
CA ALA A 123 6.11 9.92 -0.79
C ALA A 123 7.10 8.73 -0.85
N ARG A 124 6.63 7.51 -0.57
CA ARG A 124 7.46 6.29 -0.70
C ARG A 124 7.97 6.06 -2.11
N ARG A 125 7.14 6.31 -3.13
CA ARG A 125 7.55 6.17 -4.54
C ARG A 125 8.68 7.15 -4.89
N ALA A 126 8.61 8.36 -4.34
CA ALA A 126 9.68 9.33 -4.50
C ALA A 126 10.98 8.82 -3.85
N GLU A 127 10.95 8.31 -2.60
CA GLU A 127 12.16 7.76 -1.95
C GLU A 127 12.85 6.69 -2.80
N LEU A 128 12.09 5.80 -3.43
CA LEU A 128 12.65 4.77 -4.32
C LEU A 128 13.29 5.33 -5.58
N SER A 129 12.75 6.43 -6.11
CA SER A 129 13.28 7.08 -7.30
C SER A 129 14.60 7.83 -7.03
N TYR A 130 14.86 8.21 -5.77
CA TYR A 130 16.10 8.87 -5.35
C TYR A 130 17.15 7.91 -4.77
N ALA A 131 16.77 6.67 -4.43
CA ALA A 131 17.69 5.65 -3.94
C ALA A 131 18.51 4.95 -5.04
N HIS A 132 18.27 5.27 -6.31
CA HIS A 132 18.92 4.75 -7.50
C HIS A 132 19.57 5.87 -8.31
#